data_AF-A0A4V0HWK8-F1
#
_entry.id   AF-A0A4V0HWK8-F1
#
_cell.length_a   1.000
_cell.length_b   1.000
_cell.length_c   1.000
_cell.angle_alpha   90.00
_cell.angle_beta   90.00
_cell.angle_gamma   90.00
#
_symmetry.space_group_name_H-M   'P 1'
#
loop_
_entity.id
_entity.type
_entity.pdbx_description
1 polymer ?
#
loop_
_entity_poly.entity_id
_entity_poly.type
_entity_poly.pdbx_seq_one_letter_code
_entity_poly.pdbx_strand_id
1 'polypeptide(L)'
;MNLTEIDIDLGSVTITCTGPEIGRVFGGLLREMRRMAPRLRGDEVDALREVMRHESGTLTVGELFPEFERESEYHMTLRRLRAAQFIRPGRTGRWEADEPIEVKPFTQLVWDRLGEGSLFPRGDLDENALSDETPTPGEHPPATWDDNVLDLGDFVEEKRP
;
A
#
# COMPACT_ATOMS: atom_id res chain seq x y z
N MET A 1 -15.62 21.96 25.05
CA MET A 1 -15.21 21.97 23.64
C MET A 1 -16.29 21.25 22.87
N ASN A 2 -16.94 21.90 21.90
CA ASN A 2 -17.91 21.23 21.04
C ASN A 2 -17.14 20.30 20.11
N LEU A 3 -17.36 19.00 20.27
CA LEU A 3 -16.85 18.01 19.33
C LEU A 3 -17.67 18.18 18.06
N THR A 4 -17.04 18.64 16.98
CA THR A 4 -17.69 18.67 15.68
C THR A 4 -17.96 17.22 15.28
N GLU A 5 -19.24 16.86 15.27
CA GLU A 5 -19.73 15.62 14.69
C GLU A 5 -19.71 15.75 13.16
N ILE A 6 -19.27 14.69 12.50
CA ILE A 6 -19.09 14.58 11.06
C ILE A 6 -19.84 13.32 10.65
N ASP A 7 -20.84 13.49 9.79
CA ASP A 7 -21.54 12.38 9.17
C ASP A 7 -20.79 11.94 7.92
N ILE A 8 -20.36 10.69 7.91
CA ILE A 8 -19.74 10.03 6.76
C ILE A 8 -20.81 9.17 6.10
N ASP A 9 -21.28 9.61 4.94
CA ASP A 9 -22.21 8.85 4.13
C ASP A 9 -21.46 7.80 3.28
N LEU A 10 -21.78 6.53 3.50
CA LEU A 10 -21.26 5.38 2.76
C LEU A 10 -22.29 4.84 1.74
N GLY A 11 -23.36 5.60 1.48
CA GLY A 11 -24.43 5.29 0.55
C GLY A 11 -25.54 4.44 1.18
N SER A 12 -25.21 3.27 1.73
CA SER A 12 -26.18 2.39 2.41
C SER A 12 -26.28 2.65 3.91
N VAL A 13 -25.32 3.38 4.48
CA VAL A 13 -25.25 3.70 5.91
C VAL A 13 -24.55 5.04 6.10
N THR A 14 -25.02 5.80 7.08
CA THR A 14 -24.34 6.99 7.59
C THR A 14 -23.67 6.63 8.90
N ILE A 15 -22.39 6.97 9.03
CA ILE A 15 -21.66 6.84 10.29
C ILE A 15 -21.41 8.26 10.82
N THR A 16 -21.91 8.55 12.02
CA THR A 16 -21.57 9.77 12.74
C THR A 16 -20.28 9.54 13.53
N CYS A 17 -19.27 10.36 13.27
CA CYS A 17 -18.01 10.34 13.99
C CYS A 17 -17.66 11.73 14.48
N THR A 18 -16.97 11.82 15.60
CA THR A 18 -16.35 13.06 16.04
C THR A 18 -15.02 13.28 15.30
N GLY A 19 -14.61 14.54 15.16
CA GLY A 19 -13.28 14.87 14.63
C GLY A 19 -12.12 14.08 15.27
N PRO A 20 -12.06 13.90 16.60
CA PRO A 20 -11.04 13.07 17.24
C PRO A 20 -11.08 11.57 16.91
N GLU A 21 -12.24 11.00 16.60
CA GLU A 21 -12.36 9.61 16.16
C GLU A 21 -11.77 9.42 14.77
N ILE A 22 -12.17 10.30 13.84
CA ILE A 22 -11.60 10.34 12.49
C ILE A 22 -10.08 10.55 12.57
N GLY A 23 -9.63 11.51 13.39
CA GLY A 23 -8.21 11.78 13.59
C GLY A 23 -7.42 10.57 14.10
N ARG A 24 -8.00 9.76 15.00
CA ARG A 24 -7.36 8.52 15.47
C ARG A 24 -7.24 7.47 14.37
N VAL A 25 -8.29 7.29 13.56
CA VAL A 25 -8.28 6.32 12.45
C VAL A 25 -7.30 6.73 11.37
N PHE A 26 -7.40 7.96 10.86
CA PHE A 26 -6.51 8.50 9.83
C PHE A 26 -5.06 8.55 10.33
N GLY A 27 -4.85 8.94 11.59
CA GLY A 27 -3.54 8.92 12.23
C GLY A 27 -2.96 7.52 12.42
N GLY A 28 -3.80 6.48 12.56
CA GLY A 28 -3.39 5.08 12.52
C GLY A 28 -2.84 4.70 11.13
N LEU A 29 -3.66 4.90 10.09
CA LEU A 29 -3.29 4.59 8.71
C LEU A 29 -2.02 5.34 8.26
N LEU A 30 -1.91 6.63 8.60
CA LEU A 30 -0.72 7.41 8.26
C LEU A 30 0.53 6.89 8.97
N ARG A 31 0.41 6.43 10.22
CA ARG A 31 1.53 5.80 10.95
C ARG A 31 1.95 4.49 10.30
N GLU A 32 1.01 3.68 9.83
CA GLU A 32 1.32 2.45 9.12
C GLU A 32 2.08 2.73 7.81
N MET A 33 1.61 3.68 7.01
CA MET A 33 2.33 4.11 5.81
C MET A 33 3.74 4.63 6.12
N ARG A 34 3.86 5.51 7.12
CA ARG A 34 5.17 6.05 7.55
C ARG A 34 6.11 5.00 8.12
N ARG A 35 5.59 3.91 8.70
CA ARG A 35 6.42 2.79 9.17
C ARG A 35 7.05 2.03 8.00
N MET A 36 6.39 2.02 6.84
CA MET A 36 6.90 1.36 5.63
C MET A 36 7.84 2.27 4.83
N ALA A 37 7.72 3.59 4.96
CA ALA A 37 8.52 4.56 4.21
C ALA A 37 10.06 4.38 4.35
N PRO A 38 10.65 4.14 5.54
CA PRO A 38 12.10 3.90 5.68
C PRO A 38 12.59 2.60 5.04
N ARG A 39 11.68 1.69 4.69
CA ARG A 39 12.02 0.40 4.05
C ARG A 39 12.01 0.51 2.53
N LEU A 40 11.63 1.65 1.99
CA LEU A 40 11.67 1.89 0.56
C LEU A 40 13.03 2.45 0.17
N ARG A 41 13.56 1.93 -0.93
CA ARG A 41 14.78 2.44 -1.56
C ARG A 41 14.48 3.72 -2.36
N GLY A 42 15.52 4.49 -2.69
CA GLY A 42 15.39 5.72 -3.48
C GLY A 42 14.70 5.49 -4.83
N ASP A 43 15.06 4.42 -5.55
CA ASP A 43 14.46 4.05 -6.83
C ASP A 43 12.97 3.73 -6.72
N GLU A 44 12.54 3.18 -5.59
CA GLU A 44 11.13 2.85 -5.33
C GLU A 44 10.31 4.10 -5.03
N VAL A 45 10.88 5.04 -4.29
CA VAL A 45 10.27 6.36 -4.04
C VAL A 45 10.18 7.16 -5.34
N ASP A 46 11.20 7.08 -6.19
CA ASP A 46 11.20 7.73 -7.50
C ASP A 46 10.13 7.13 -8.42
N ALA A 47 9.99 5.81 -8.45
CA ALA A 47 8.91 5.13 -9.17
C ALA A 47 7.53 5.56 -8.68
N LEU A 48 7.32 5.64 -7.36
CA LEU A 48 6.07 6.16 -6.80
C LEU A 48 5.84 7.62 -7.22
N ARG A 49 6.87 8.46 -7.19
CA ARG A 49 6.77 9.87 -7.61
C ARG A 49 6.33 9.98 -9.07
N GLU A 50 6.84 9.13 -9.94
CA GLU A 50 6.44 9.11 -11.35
C GLU A 50 4.97 8.70 -11.50
N VAL A 51 4.54 7.64 -10.81
CA VAL A 51 3.12 7.23 -10.76
C VAL A 51 2.22 8.39 -10.30
N MET A 52 2.61 9.10 -9.24
CA MET A 52 1.82 10.20 -8.67
C MET A 52 1.78 11.46 -9.55
N ARG A 53 2.77 11.65 -10.44
CA ARG A 53 2.84 12.81 -11.35
C ARG A 53 2.05 12.61 -12.64
N HIS A 54 1.62 11.39 -12.95
CA HIS A 54 0.96 11.09 -14.20
C HIS A 54 -0.45 11.73 -14.25
N GLU A 55 -0.59 12.81 -15.02
CA GLU A 55 -1.78 13.68 -15.01
C GLU A 55 -3.01 13.10 -15.73
N SER A 56 -2.85 12.03 -16.52
CA SER A 56 -3.92 11.56 -17.43
C SER A 56 -3.95 10.04 -17.59
N GLY A 57 -4.91 9.39 -16.93
CA GLY A 57 -5.16 7.96 -17.09
C GLY A 57 -4.27 7.08 -16.23
N THR A 58 -4.57 5.79 -16.26
CA THR A 58 -3.93 4.77 -15.44
C THR A 58 -2.59 4.36 -16.09
N LEU A 59 -1.48 4.90 -15.60
CA LEU A 59 -0.12 4.54 -16.03
C LEU A 59 0.06 3.02 -15.96
N THR A 60 0.50 2.38 -17.04
CA THR A 60 0.76 0.95 -17.06
C THR A 60 2.15 0.60 -16.54
N VAL A 61 2.36 -0.64 -16.13
CA VAL A 61 3.67 -1.14 -15.69
C VAL A 61 4.74 -0.99 -16.76
N GLY A 62 4.42 -1.26 -18.03
CA GLY A 62 5.35 -1.16 -19.14
C GLY A 62 5.69 0.28 -19.53
N GLU A 63 4.78 1.23 -19.28
CA GLU A 63 5.09 2.65 -19.44
C GLU A 63 6.03 3.15 -18.33
N LEU A 64 5.85 2.68 -17.10
CA LEU A 64 6.74 2.99 -15.98
C LEU A 64 8.10 2.27 -16.08
N PHE A 65 8.08 1.01 -16.51
CA PHE A 65 9.23 0.12 -16.63
C PHE A 65 9.21 -0.59 -18.00
N PRO A 66 9.79 0.02 -19.05
CA PRO A 66 9.77 -0.55 -20.40
C PRO A 66 10.39 -1.95 -20.53
N GLU A 67 11.34 -2.27 -19.64
CA GLU A 67 12.03 -3.57 -19.57
C GLU A 67 11.43 -4.47 -18.47
N PHE A 68 10.15 -4.30 -18.15
CA PHE A 68 9.50 -5.08 -17.09
C PHE A 68 9.52 -6.58 -17.40
N GLU A 69 10.14 -7.34 -16.51
CA GLU A 69 10.05 -8.78 -16.47
C GLU A 69 9.61 -9.26 -15.09
N ARG A 70 8.92 -10.39 -15.02
CA ARG A 70 8.59 -11.00 -13.73
C ARG A 70 9.89 -11.39 -13.02
N GLU A 71 9.91 -11.14 -11.71
CA GLU A 71 11.04 -11.43 -10.82
C GLU A 71 12.25 -10.52 -11.01
N SER A 72 12.20 -9.57 -11.95
CA SER A 72 13.15 -8.47 -12.04
C SER A 72 13.08 -7.53 -10.82
N GLU A 73 14.07 -6.65 -10.70
CA GLU A 73 14.05 -5.57 -9.71
C GLU A 73 12.82 -4.65 -9.89
N TYR A 74 12.36 -4.39 -11.11
CA TYR A 74 11.14 -3.62 -11.37
C TYR A 74 9.90 -4.31 -10.78
N HIS A 75 9.82 -5.64 -10.89
CA HIS A 75 8.78 -6.41 -10.23
C HIS A 75 8.87 -6.34 -8.70
N MET A 76 10.09 -6.38 -8.14
CA MET A 76 10.29 -6.23 -6.69
C MET A 76 9.88 -4.85 -6.19
N THR A 77 10.21 -3.78 -6.92
CA THR A 77 9.78 -2.40 -6.64
C THR A 77 8.25 -2.31 -6.56
N LEU A 78 7.52 -2.82 -7.56
CA LEU A 78 6.06 -2.82 -7.54
C LEU A 78 5.47 -3.65 -6.39
N ARG A 79 6.09 -4.79 -6.06
CA ARG A 79 5.67 -5.61 -4.91
C ARG A 79 5.87 -4.89 -3.58
N ARG A 80 6.99 -4.20 -3.40
CA ARG A 80 7.29 -3.43 -2.17
C ARG A 80 6.34 -2.24 -2.03
N LEU A 81 6.11 -1.49 -3.10
CA LEU A 81 5.13 -0.39 -3.11
C LEU A 81 3.71 -0.89 -2.82
N ARG A 82 3.32 -2.07 -3.32
CA ARG A 82 2.05 -2.72 -2.97
C ARG A 82 1.99 -3.14 -1.51
N ALA A 83 3.05 -3.77 -1.00
CA ALA A 83 3.12 -4.19 0.40
C ALA A 83 3.01 -2.99 1.35
N ALA A 84 3.63 -1.87 0.98
CA ALA A 84 3.54 -0.60 1.68
C ALA A 84 2.22 0.17 1.46
N GLN A 85 1.25 -0.45 0.77
CA GLN A 85 -0.09 0.09 0.53
C GLN A 85 -0.11 1.40 -0.28
N PHE A 86 0.90 1.66 -1.11
CA PHE A 86 0.89 2.83 -1.99
C PHE A 86 0.06 2.60 -3.24
N ILE A 87 0.29 1.47 -3.91
CA ILE A 87 -0.29 1.12 -5.22
C ILE A 87 -0.83 -0.32 -5.25
N ARG A 88 -1.57 -0.66 -6.30
CA ARG A 88 -1.98 -2.03 -6.63
C ARG A 88 -2.16 -2.21 -8.15
N PRO A 89 -2.19 -3.45 -8.66
CA PRO A 89 -2.68 -3.72 -10.01
C PRO A 89 -4.15 -3.30 -10.13
N GLY A 90 -4.50 -2.56 -11.18
CA GLY A 90 -5.82 -1.95 -11.35
C GLY A 90 -6.88 -2.85 -12.00
N ARG A 91 -6.48 -3.93 -12.68
CA ARG A 91 -7.38 -4.79 -13.46
C ARG A 91 -7.29 -6.26 -13.09
N THR A 92 -6.11 -6.87 -13.19
CA THR A 92 -5.95 -8.34 -13.11
C THR A 92 -5.52 -8.83 -11.74
N GLY A 93 -5.05 -7.93 -10.87
CA GLY A 93 -4.48 -8.27 -9.57
C GLY A 93 -3.04 -8.81 -9.63
N ARG A 94 -2.46 -8.92 -10.84
CA ARG A 94 -1.10 -9.39 -11.12
C ARG A 94 -0.31 -8.30 -11.85
N TRP A 95 1.01 -8.28 -11.67
CA TRP A 95 1.88 -7.36 -12.38
C TRP A 95 2.27 -7.94 -13.75
N GLU A 96 1.87 -7.23 -14.80
CA GLU A 96 2.12 -7.52 -16.22
C GLU A 96 2.37 -6.19 -16.94
N ALA A 97 3.09 -6.17 -18.05
CA ALA A 97 3.50 -4.91 -18.69
C ALA A 97 2.32 -4.02 -19.12
N ASP A 98 1.20 -4.59 -19.56
CA ASP A 98 -0.01 -3.84 -19.92
C ASP A 98 -0.94 -3.58 -18.72
N GLU A 99 -0.55 -4.01 -17.51
CA GLU A 99 -1.37 -3.84 -16.32
C GLU A 99 -1.37 -2.38 -15.87
N PRO A 100 -2.55 -1.78 -15.68
CA PRO A 100 -2.65 -0.45 -15.11
C PRO A 100 -2.23 -0.41 -13.64
N ILE A 101 -1.47 0.61 -13.24
CA ILE A 101 -1.10 0.87 -11.85
C ILE A 101 -2.16 1.78 -11.22
N GLU A 102 -2.80 1.28 -10.17
CA GLU A 102 -3.78 2.05 -9.39
C GLU A 102 -3.14 2.57 -8.11
N VAL A 103 -3.22 3.88 -7.88
CA VAL A 103 -2.87 4.50 -6.60
C VAL A 103 -3.99 4.29 -5.60
N LYS A 104 -3.66 3.84 -4.37
CA LYS A 104 -4.69 3.67 -3.35
C LYS A 104 -5.28 5.04 -2.92
N PRO A 105 -6.60 5.15 -2.70
CA PRO A 105 -7.23 6.44 -2.38
C PRO A 105 -6.62 7.18 -1.18
N PHE A 106 -6.23 6.45 -0.13
CA PHE A 106 -5.59 7.05 1.03
C PHE A 106 -4.18 7.59 0.71
N THR A 107 -3.43 6.90 -0.15
CA THR A 107 -2.14 7.38 -0.67
C THR A 107 -2.29 8.68 -1.43
N GLN A 108 -3.24 8.73 -2.36
CA GLN A 108 -3.56 9.93 -3.12
C GLN A 108 -3.90 11.10 -2.18
N LEU A 109 -4.82 10.87 -1.23
CA LEU A 109 -5.23 11.88 -0.26
C LEU A 109 -4.05 12.42 0.55
N VAL A 110 -3.17 11.55 1.05
CA VAL A 110 -2.02 11.98 1.85
C VAL A 110 -1.03 12.75 0.99
N TRP A 111 -0.75 12.28 -0.22
CA TRP A 111 0.15 12.95 -1.15
C TRP A 111 -0.35 14.35 -1.51
N ASP A 112 -1.64 14.51 -1.83
CA ASP A 112 -2.24 15.78 -2.21
C ASP A 112 -2.29 16.78 -1.04
N ARG A 113 -2.51 16.30 0.19
CA ARG A 113 -2.71 17.16 1.36
C ARG A 113 -1.43 17.47 2.13
N LEU A 114 -0.51 16.52 2.21
CA LEU A 114 0.71 16.64 3.03
C LEU A 114 1.98 16.72 2.19
N GLY A 115 1.92 16.36 0.90
CA GLY A 115 3.07 16.27 0.02
C GLY A 115 3.99 15.09 0.34
N GLU A 116 4.89 14.81 -0.59
CA GLU A 116 5.88 13.74 -0.51
C GLU A 116 6.75 13.83 0.76
N GLY A 117 7.25 15.02 1.11
CA GLY A 117 8.17 15.20 2.25
C GLY A 117 7.57 14.84 3.61
N SER A 118 6.24 14.76 3.71
CA SER A 118 5.54 14.32 4.92
C SER A 118 5.40 12.80 5.03
N LEU A 119 5.54 12.08 3.91
CA LEU A 119 5.57 10.62 3.83
C LEU A 119 7.00 10.09 3.98
N PHE A 120 7.95 10.81 3.40
CA PHE A 120 9.38 10.50 3.39
C PHE A 120 10.16 11.65 4.04
N PRO A 121 10.06 11.84 5.36
CA PRO A 121 10.82 12.87 6.05
C PRO A 121 12.31 12.62 5.79
N ARG A 122 12.99 13.60 5.18
CA ARG A 122 14.42 13.50 4.86
C ARG A 122 15.23 13.27 6.14
N GLY A 123 15.62 12.02 6.30
CA GLY A 123 16.40 11.46 7.41
C GLY A 123 16.52 9.97 7.12
N ASP A 124 17.63 9.59 6.49
CA ASP A 124 18.11 8.23 6.31
C ASP A 124 17.21 7.28 5.49
N LEU A 125 16.99 7.61 4.21
CA LEU A 125 16.89 6.54 3.21
C LEU A 125 18.30 5.98 3.04
N ASP A 126 18.70 5.10 3.95
CA ASP A 126 20.00 4.44 3.90
C ASP A 126 20.03 3.53 2.66
N GLU A 127 20.82 3.91 1.65
CA GLU A 127 21.02 3.15 0.42
C GLU A 127 21.64 1.76 0.68
N ASN A 128 22.07 1.47 1.91
CA ASN A 128 22.69 0.22 2.34
C ASN A 128 21.92 -0.56 3.43
N ALA A 129 20.62 -0.33 3.66
CA ALA A 129 19.84 -1.08 4.66
C ALA A 129 19.56 -2.58 4.32
N LEU A 130 20.41 -3.20 3.50
CA LEU A 130 20.45 -4.65 3.25
C LEU A 130 21.87 -5.17 3.50
N SER A 131 22.30 -5.20 4.75
CA SER A 131 23.48 -5.95 5.22
C SER A 131 23.33 -6.29 6.70
N ASP A 132 22.44 -7.25 6.97
CA ASP A 132 22.35 -8.15 8.15
C ASP A 132 20.86 -8.53 8.28
N GLU A 133 20.43 -9.77 8.10
CA GLU A 133 20.98 -11.00 8.65
C GLU A 133 20.95 -12.11 7.59
N THR A 134 22.07 -12.81 7.42
CA THR A 134 22.07 -14.14 6.81
C THR A 134 21.58 -15.13 7.88
N PRO A 135 20.45 -15.83 7.73
CA PRO A 135 20.11 -16.89 8.66
C PRO A 135 21.11 -18.03 8.47
N THR A 136 21.80 -18.39 9.54
CA THR A 136 22.70 -19.54 9.62
C THR A 136 22.04 -20.80 9.04
N PRO A 137 22.72 -21.61 8.20
CA PRO A 137 22.11 -22.81 7.63
C PRO A 137 21.83 -23.85 8.73
N GLY A 138 20.55 -24.08 9.02
CA GLY A 138 20.10 -25.10 9.98
C GLY A 138 18.63 -25.45 9.78
N GLU A 139 18.40 -26.54 9.04
CA GLU A 139 17.22 -27.42 9.03
C GLU A 139 15.83 -26.81 9.33
N HIS A 140 15.11 -26.42 8.27
CA HIS A 140 13.65 -26.50 8.23
C HIS A 140 13.18 -27.01 6.86
N PRO A 141 12.16 -27.89 6.81
CA PRO A 141 11.67 -28.49 5.56
C PRO A 141 11.04 -27.42 4.65
N PRO A 142 10.99 -27.66 3.32
CA PRO A 142 10.47 -26.68 2.39
C PRO A 142 9.01 -26.35 2.71
N ALA A 143 8.74 -25.06 2.93
CA ALA A 143 7.38 -24.54 3.02
C ALA A 143 6.70 -24.70 1.65
N THR A 144 5.81 -25.68 1.54
CA THR A 144 4.79 -25.72 0.50
C THR A 144 3.77 -24.64 0.81
N TRP A 145 3.81 -23.52 0.07
CA TRP A 145 2.79 -22.49 0.16
C TRP A 145 1.59 -22.94 -0.67
N ASP A 146 0.61 -23.54 0.01
CA ASP A 146 -0.71 -23.82 -0.55
C ASP A 146 -1.43 -22.48 -0.82
N ASP A 147 -1.89 -22.30 -2.04
CA ASP A 147 -2.54 -21.09 -2.58
C ASP A 147 -3.98 -20.88 -2.05
N ASN A 148 -4.33 -21.40 -0.86
CA ASN A 148 -5.70 -21.39 -0.34
C ASN A 148 -5.78 -21.05 1.15
N VAL A 149 -5.73 -19.77 1.52
CA VAL A 149 -6.39 -19.28 2.74
C VAL A 149 -6.94 -17.87 2.53
N LEU A 150 -8.03 -17.77 1.76
CA LEU A 150 -9.12 -16.83 2.04
C LEU A 150 -10.43 -17.51 1.60
N ASP A 151 -10.81 -18.56 2.33
CA ASP A 151 -12.19 -19.05 2.33
C ASP A 151 -13.01 -18.14 3.26
N LEU A 152 -13.71 -17.17 2.67
CA LEU A 152 -14.74 -16.37 3.33
C LEU A 152 -16.10 -16.96 2.92
N GLY A 153 -16.43 -18.13 3.47
CA GLY A 153 -17.71 -18.79 3.28
C GLY A 153 -18.22 -19.43 4.58
N ASP A 154 -19.01 -18.68 5.37
CA ASP A 154 -20.37 -19.06 5.77
C ASP A 154 -20.91 -18.13 6.86
N PHE A 155 -21.94 -17.37 6.48
CA PHE A 155 -22.83 -16.61 7.35
C PHE A 155 -24.15 -17.41 7.40
N VAL A 156 -24.45 -18.12 8.49
CA VAL A 156 -25.83 -18.57 8.78
C VAL A 156 -26.14 -18.60 10.29
N GLU A 157 -27.07 -17.72 10.64
CA GLU A 157 -28.08 -17.72 11.72
C GLU A 157 -27.71 -18.07 13.17
N GLU A 158 -27.59 -17.00 13.98
CA GLU A 158 -27.83 -17.04 15.42
C GLU A 158 -29.36 -17.11 15.67
N LYS A 159 -29.87 -18.29 16.03
CA LYS A 159 -31.22 -18.40 16.61
C LYS A 159 -31.20 -17.95 18.08
N ARG A 160 -32.04 -16.97 18.40
CA ARG A 160 -32.70 -16.81 19.71
C ARG A 160 -34.13 -16.29 19.50
N PRO A 161 -35.09 -16.56 20.39
CA PRO A 161 -34.99 -17.25 21.69
C PRO A 161 -35.59 -18.66 21.71
#